data_AF-U6DWH3-F1
#
_entry.id   AF-U6DWH3-F1
#
_cell.length_a   1.000
_cell.length_b   1.000
_cell.length_c   1.000
_cell.angle_alpha   90.00
_cell.angle_beta   90.00
_cell.angle_gamma   90.00
#
_symmetry.space_group_name_H-M   'P 1'
#
loop_
_entity.id
_entity.type
_entity.pdbx_description
1 polymer ?
#
loop_
_entity_poly.entity_id
_entity_poly.type
_entity_poly.pdbx_seq_one_letter_code
_entity_poly.pdbx_strand_id
1 'polypeptide(L)'
;MSDLLLLGLIGGLTLLLLLTLLAFAGYSGLLARVAVSAGSPPIRNVTVAYKFHMGPYSETGRLFTESCSVSPKLRSIAVYYDNPHMVPPEKCRCAVGSILSEGEESSSPELIQLYQKFGF
;
A
#
# COMPACT_ATOMS: atom_id res chain seq x y z
N MET A 1 41.41 9.26 30.51
CA MET A 1 40.08 9.73 30.98
C MET A 1 39.15 10.04 29.81
N SER A 2 39.66 10.58 28.71
CA SER A 2 38.95 10.84 27.45
C SER A 2 38.38 9.59 26.77
N ASP A 3 39.12 8.47 26.74
CA ASP A 3 38.67 7.26 26.04
C ASP A 3 37.49 6.56 26.72
N LEU A 4 37.45 6.57 28.06
CA LEU A 4 36.34 6.01 28.83
C LEU A 4 35.05 6.83 28.63
N LEU A 5 35.18 8.16 28.54
CA LEU A 5 34.08 9.06 28.21
C LEU A 5 33.58 8.84 26.78
N LEU A 6 34.50 8.66 25.82
CA LEU A 6 34.16 8.39 24.42
C LEU A 6 33.42 7.06 24.26
N LEU A 7 33.92 5.99 24.90
CA LEU A 7 33.26 4.68 24.95
C LEU A 7 31.85 4.77 25.58
N GLY A 8 31.72 5.53 26.66
CA GLY A 8 30.42 5.80 27.29
C GLY A 8 29.46 6.53 26.36
N LEU A 9 29.93 7.53 25.61
CA LEU A 9 29.13 8.30 24.67
C LEU A 9 28.65 7.42 23.50
N ILE A 10 29.53 6.60 22.94
CA ILE A 10 29.21 5.65 21.85
C ILE A 10 28.19 4.62 22.34
N GLY A 11 28.41 4.05 23.53
CA GLY A 11 27.48 3.10 24.14
C GLY A 11 26.10 3.72 24.38
N GLY A 12 26.07 4.93 24.95
CA GLY A 12 24.82 5.68 25.18
C GLY A 12 24.06 6.00 23.90
N LEU A 13 24.76 6.48 22.87
CA LEU A 13 24.15 6.78 21.57
C LEU A 13 23.61 5.51 20.89
N THR A 14 24.36 4.42 20.95
CA THR A 14 23.95 3.12 20.38
C THR A 14 22.71 2.58 21.09
N LEU A 15 22.66 2.65 22.42
CA LEU A 15 21.50 2.26 23.20
C LEU A 15 20.27 3.11 22.85
N LEU A 16 20.43 4.44 22.76
CA LEU A 16 19.35 5.34 22.40
C LEU A 16 18.81 5.06 20.99
N LEU A 17 19.69 4.78 20.03
CA LEU A 17 19.31 4.37 18.67
C LEU A 17 18.50 3.07 18.69
N LEU A 18 18.95 2.04 19.42
CA LEU A 18 18.25 0.77 19.55
C LEU A 18 16.87 0.93 20.17
N LEU A 19 16.74 1.73 21.23
CA LEU A 19 15.46 2.03 21.87
C LEU A 19 14.51 2.77 20.92
N THR A 20 15.02 3.71 20.12
CA THR A 20 14.24 4.43 19.13
C THR A 20 13.72 3.51 18.03
N LEU A 21 14.56 2.61 17.52
CA LEU A 21 14.17 1.60 16.53
C LEU A 21 13.12 0.64 17.08
N LEU A 22 13.25 0.22 18.34
CA LEU A 22 12.28 -0.66 19.00
C LEU A 22 10.93 0.05 19.18
N ALA A 23 10.95 1.31 19.62
CA ALA A 23 9.74 2.13 19.74
C ALA A 23 9.07 2.32 18.37
N PHE A 24 9.85 2.57 17.32
CA PHE A 24 9.34 2.70 15.95
C PHE A 24 8.75 1.39 15.41
N ALA A 25 9.36 0.24 15.71
CA ALA A 25 8.83 -1.07 15.35
C ALA A 25 7.44 -1.30 16.00
N GLY A 26 7.27 -0.90 17.26
CA GLY A 26 5.97 -0.92 17.93
C GLY A 26 4.96 0.04 17.31
N TYR A 27 5.37 1.30 17.06
CA TYR A 27 4.50 2.36 16.52
C TYR A 27 4.06 2.12 15.08
N SER A 28 4.93 1.60 14.23
CA SER A 28 4.64 1.29 12.82
C SER A 28 3.61 0.18 12.63
N GLY A 29 3.25 -0.54 13.69
CA GLY A 29 2.33 -1.67 13.62
C GLY A 29 3.00 -2.95 13.11
N LEU A 30 4.34 -3.03 13.08
CA LEU A 30 5.06 -4.25 12.71
C LEU A 30 4.64 -5.45 13.57
N LEU A 31 4.24 -5.20 14.82
CA LEU A 31 3.77 -6.20 15.78
C LEU A 31 2.24 -6.20 15.95
N ALA A 32 1.51 -5.39 15.18
CA ALA A 32 0.06 -5.30 15.29
C ALA A 32 -0.59 -6.58 14.76
N ARG A 33 -1.55 -7.12 15.52
CA ARG A 33 -2.32 -8.29 15.08
C ARG A 33 -3.42 -7.87 14.12
N VAL A 34 -3.55 -8.57 13.00
CA VAL A 34 -4.66 -8.38 12.06
C VAL A 34 -5.94 -8.95 12.67
N ALA A 35 -6.91 -8.09 12.95
CA ALA A 35 -8.26 -8.50 13.34
C ALA A 35 -9.08 -8.79 12.07
N VAL A 36 -9.53 -10.02 11.92
CA VAL A 36 -10.40 -10.43 10.80
C VAL A 36 -11.83 -10.58 11.33
N SER A 37 -12.75 -9.86 10.73
CA SER A 37 -14.18 -9.94 11.01
C SER A 37 -14.97 -10.09 9.71
N ALA A 38 -16.15 -10.70 9.82
CA ALA A 38 -17.12 -10.76 8.73
C ALA A 38 -18.19 -9.69 8.97
N GLY A 39 -18.60 -9.00 7.90
CA GLY A 39 -19.60 -7.95 7.96
C GLY A 39 -19.83 -7.32 6.60
N SER A 40 -20.61 -6.24 6.57
CA SER A 40 -20.77 -5.43 5.36
C SER A 40 -19.41 -4.87 4.92
N PRO A 41 -19.17 -4.73 3.60
CA PRO A 41 -17.92 -4.15 3.10
C PRO A 41 -17.65 -2.78 3.75
N PRO A 42 -16.41 -2.51 4.19
CA PRO A 42 -16.05 -1.23 4.79
C PRO A 42 -16.02 -0.08 3.75
N ILE A 43 -16.16 -0.41 2.47
CA ILE A 43 -16.19 0.54 1.36
C ILE A 43 -17.61 0.65 0.79
N ARG A 44 -18.02 1.88 0.43
CA ARG A 44 -19.29 2.16 -0.26
C ARG A 44 -19.11 2.01 -1.78
N ASN A 45 -20.06 2.54 -2.57
CA ASN A 45 -19.92 2.64 -4.02
C ASN A 45 -18.65 3.45 -4.33
N VAL A 46 -17.73 2.87 -5.11
CA VAL A 46 -16.45 3.50 -5.44
C VAL A 46 -16.31 3.67 -6.95
N THR A 47 -15.73 4.79 -7.36
CA THR A 47 -15.23 4.98 -8.73
C THR A 47 -13.73 4.73 -8.72
N VAL A 48 -13.25 3.85 -9.59
CA VAL A 48 -11.86 3.41 -9.61
C VAL A 48 -11.26 3.66 -11.00
N ALA A 49 -10.10 4.30 -11.04
CA ALA A 49 -9.23 4.29 -12.22
C ALA A 49 -8.29 3.09 -12.11
N TYR A 50 -8.21 2.25 -13.14
CA TYR A 50 -7.53 0.96 -13.02
C TYR A 50 -6.88 0.53 -14.32
N LYS A 51 -5.75 -0.16 -14.18
CA LYS A 51 -5.19 -0.98 -15.24
C LYS A 51 -5.61 -2.42 -15.05
N PHE A 52 -6.07 -3.02 -16.13
CA PHE A 52 -6.30 -4.46 -16.17
C PHE A 52 -4.99 -5.20 -16.39
N HIS A 53 -4.79 -6.28 -15.65
CA HIS A 53 -3.64 -7.15 -15.76
C HIS A 53 -4.07 -8.61 -15.73
N MET A 54 -3.41 -9.42 -16.56
CA MET A 54 -3.52 -10.86 -16.57
C MET A 54 -2.13 -11.44 -16.37
N GLY A 55 -1.98 -12.30 -15.37
CA GLY A 55 -0.69 -12.83 -14.95
C GLY A 55 -0.62 -13.04 -13.43
N PRO A 56 0.56 -13.48 -12.93
CA PRO A 56 0.74 -13.77 -11.52
C PRO A 56 0.52 -12.53 -10.66
N TYR A 57 -0.32 -12.64 -9.62
CA TYR A 57 -0.62 -11.51 -8.74
C TYR A 57 0.61 -10.94 -8.02
N SER A 58 1.67 -11.74 -7.84
CA SER A 58 2.97 -11.30 -7.30
C SER A 58 3.67 -10.23 -8.17
N GLU A 59 3.33 -10.13 -9.46
CA GLU A 59 3.93 -9.18 -10.40
C GLU A 59 3.16 -7.84 -10.47
N THR A 60 2.05 -7.71 -9.74
CA THR A 60 1.20 -6.52 -9.77
C THR A 60 1.80 -5.32 -9.03
N GLY A 61 2.89 -5.52 -8.27
CA GLY A 61 3.58 -4.46 -7.51
C GLY A 61 3.93 -3.24 -8.36
N ARG A 62 4.36 -3.44 -9.61
CA ARG A 62 4.64 -2.32 -10.53
C ARG A 62 3.42 -1.45 -10.80
N LEU A 63 2.23 -2.06 -10.94
CA LEU A 63 0.98 -1.32 -11.20
C LEU A 63 0.58 -0.45 -10.01
N PHE A 64 0.82 -0.94 -8.79
CA PHE A 64 0.65 -0.12 -7.58
C PHE A 64 1.62 1.06 -7.56
N THR A 65 2.90 0.84 -7.89
CA THR A 65 3.88 1.92 -7.98
C THR A 65 3.48 2.96 -9.03
N GLU A 66 3.05 2.53 -10.22
CA GLU A 66 2.54 3.42 -11.26
C GLU A 66 1.35 4.24 -10.76
N SER A 67 0.34 3.59 -10.17
CA SER A 67 -0.88 4.26 -9.67
C SER A 67 -0.56 5.26 -8.56
N CYS A 68 0.27 4.88 -7.59
CA CYS A 68 0.69 5.73 -6.48
C CYS A 68 1.55 6.92 -6.96
N SER A 69 2.33 6.75 -8.03
CA SER A 69 3.11 7.83 -8.63
C SER A 69 2.24 8.89 -9.31
N VAL A 70 1.03 8.52 -9.78
CA VAL A 70 0.07 9.47 -10.34
C VAL A 70 -0.54 10.35 -9.24
N SER A 71 -0.96 9.75 -8.14
CA SER A 71 -1.46 10.50 -6.98
C SER A 71 -1.22 9.74 -5.67
N PRO A 72 -0.20 10.10 -4.88
CA PRO A 72 0.17 9.38 -3.65
C PRO A 72 -0.84 9.60 -2.51
N LYS A 73 -1.77 10.55 -2.66
CA LYS A 73 -2.80 10.86 -1.67
C LYS A 73 -4.04 9.99 -1.81
N LEU A 74 -4.25 9.37 -2.97
CA LEU A 74 -5.41 8.51 -3.20
C LEU A 74 -5.17 7.12 -2.63
N ARG A 75 -6.24 6.48 -2.16
CA ARG A 75 -6.19 5.09 -1.70
C ARG A 75 -6.03 4.16 -2.90
N SER A 76 -5.00 3.32 -2.87
CA SER A 76 -4.84 2.25 -3.86
C SER A 76 -5.84 1.11 -3.61
N ILE A 77 -6.26 0.46 -4.68
CA ILE A 77 -7.17 -0.68 -4.66
C ILE A 77 -6.76 -1.70 -5.71
N ALA A 78 -6.95 -2.98 -5.40
CA ALA A 78 -6.89 -4.05 -6.38
C ALA A 78 -8.10 -4.97 -6.23
N VAL A 79 -8.60 -5.44 -7.37
CA VAL A 79 -9.69 -6.41 -7.47
C VAL A 79 -9.12 -7.66 -8.14
N TYR A 80 -9.12 -8.77 -7.42
CA TYR A 80 -8.66 -10.07 -7.90
C TYR A 80 -9.89 -10.90 -8.29
N TYR A 81 -10.01 -11.25 -9.57
CA TYR A 81 -11.21 -11.92 -10.09
C TYR A 81 -11.14 -13.44 -9.93
N ASP A 82 -9.93 -13.99 -9.86
CA ASP A 82 -9.69 -15.43 -9.89
C ASP A 82 -9.01 -15.90 -8.60
N ASN A 83 -9.34 -17.12 -8.16
CA ASN A 83 -8.64 -17.78 -7.06
C ASN A 83 -7.28 -18.30 -7.57
N PRO A 84 -6.14 -17.80 -7.06
CA PRO A 84 -4.82 -18.16 -7.56
C PRO A 84 -4.43 -19.61 -7.25
N HIS A 85 -5.17 -20.31 -6.38
CA HIS A 85 -4.99 -21.74 -6.12
C HIS A 85 -5.76 -22.64 -7.09
N MET A 86 -6.69 -22.09 -7.87
CA MET A 86 -7.53 -22.84 -8.80
C MET A 86 -7.27 -22.48 -10.27
N VAL A 87 -6.85 -21.24 -10.54
CA VAL A 87 -6.57 -20.74 -11.88
C VAL A 87 -5.05 -20.67 -12.08
N PRO A 88 -4.51 -21.12 -13.24
CA PRO A 88 -3.09 -20.97 -13.54
C PRO A 88 -2.65 -19.51 -13.43
N PRO A 89 -1.48 -19.20 -12.85
CA PRO A 89 -1.02 -17.84 -12.62
C PRO A 89 -1.07 -16.94 -13.86
N GLU A 90 -0.77 -17.48 -15.04
CA GLU A 90 -0.74 -16.75 -16.30
C GLU A 90 -2.13 -16.30 -16.78
N LYS A 91 -3.18 -16.88 -16.20
CA LYS A 91 -4.59 -16.60 -16.51
C LYS A 91 -5.31 -15.86 -15.39
N CYS A 92 -4.66 -15.64 -14.25
CA CYS A 92 -5.23 -14.87 -13.15
C CYS A 92 -5.44 -13.42 -13.58
N ARG A 93 -6.63 -12.89 -13.37
CA ARG A 93 -7.00 -11.53 -13.78
C ARG A 93 -7.16 -10.64 -12.57
N CYS A 94 -6.65 -9.42 -12.69
CA CYS A 94 -6.87 -8.38 -11.69
C CYS A 94 -6.99 -7.00 -12.32
N ALA A 95 -7.67 -6.11 -11.61
CA ALA A 95 -7.64 -4.68 -11.84
C ALA A 95 -6.85 -4.03 -10.69
N VAL A 96 -5.90 -3.16 -11.01
CA VAL A 96 -5.09 -2.44 -10.01
C VAL A 96 -5.11 -0.95 -10.32
N GLY A 97 -5.32 -0.12 -9.29
CA GLY A 97 -5.31 1.32 -9.45
C GLY A 97 -5.65 2.07 -8.17
N SER A 98 -6.41 3.15 -8.32
CA SER A 98 -6.75 4.06 -7.22
C SER A 98 -8.24 4.41 -7.20
N ILE A 99 -8.77 4.61 -6.00
CA ILE A 99 -10.13 5.09 -5.78
C ILE A 99 -10.16 6.59 -6.08
N LEU A 100 -10.93 7.01 -7.08
CA LEU A 100 -11.14 8.41 -7.45
C LEU A 100 -12.22 9.09 -6.61
N SER A 101 -13.26 8.34 -6.24
CA SER A 101 -14.30 8.80 -5.31
C SER A 101 -15.01 7.65 -4.62
N GLU A 102 -15.60 7.91 -3.45
CA GLU A 102 -16.36 6.93 -2.66
C GLU A 102 -17.69 7.55 -2.16
N GLY A 103 -18.78 6.79 -2.27
CA GLY A 103 -20.13 7.23 -1.91
C GLY A 103 -20.75 8.14 -2.97
N GLU A 104 -21.36 9.24 -2.53
CA GLU A 104 -22.02 10.23 -3.39
C GLU A 104 -21.05 11.30 -3.93
N GLU A 105 -19.76 11.18 -3.61
CA GLU A 105 -18.75 12.15 -4.05
C GLU A 105 -18.44 11.95 -5.54
N SER A 106 -18.52 13.05 -6.30
CA SER A 106 -18.15 13.04 -7.72
C SER A 106 -16.63 13.00 -7.87
N SER A 107 -16.13 12.15 -8.76
CA SER A 107 -14.71 12.16 -9.15
C SER A 107 -14.34 13.48 -9.84
N SER A 108 -13.19 14.07 -9.50
CA SER A 108 -12.69 15.28 -10.16
C SER A 108 -12.35 14.99 -11.64
N PRO A 109 -12.82 15.82 -12.60
CA PRO A 109 -12.49 15.67 -14.01
C PRO A 109 -10.98 15.72 -14.29
N GLU A 110 -10.24 16.54 -13.54
CA GLU A 110 -8.80 16.69 -13.66
C GLU A 110 -8.08 15.39 -13.26
N LEU A 111 -8.53 14.74 -12.18
CA LEU A 111 -8.00 13.44 -11.76
C LEU A 111 -8.30 12.35 -12.78
N ILE A 112 -9.51 12.33 -13.33
CA ILE A 112 -9.89 11.37 -14.39
C ILE A 112 -8.96 11.52 -15.60
N GLN A 113 -8.79 12.73 -16.12
CA GLN A 113 -7.92 13.00 -17.26
C GLN A 113 -6.46 12.65 -16.98
N LEU A 114 -6.00 12.91 -15.75
CA LEU A 114 -4.64 12.57 -15.34
C LEU A 114 -4.42 11.06 -15.36
N TYR A 115 -5.31 10.28 -14.76
CA TYR A 115 -5.21 8.81 -14.75
C TYR A 115 -5.29 8.23 -16.17
N GLN A 116 -6.20 8.74 -17.00
CA GLN A 116 -6.33 8.35 -18.41
C GLN A 116 -5.03 8.60 -19.19
N LYS A 117 -4.35 9.73 -18.95
CA LYS A 117 -3.05 10.04 -19.57
C LYS A 117 -1.97 9.00 -19.25
N PHE A 118 -2.05 8.37 -18.09
CA PHE A 118 -1.14 7.30 -17.67
C PHE A 118 -1.66 5.88 -18.00
N GLY A 119 -2.81 5.79 -18.68
CA GLY A 119 -3.40 4.54 -19.17
C GLY A 119 -4.21 3.76 -18.13
N PHE A 120 -4.76 4.44 -17.13
CA PHE A 120 -5.71 3.90 -16.15
C PHE A 120 -7.17 4.23 -16.49
#